data_AF-U1PNT5-F1
#
_entry.id   AF-U1PNT5-F1
#
_cell.length_a   1.000
_cell.length_b   1.000
_cell.length_c   1.000
_cell.angle_alpha   90.00
_cell.angle_beta   90.00
_cell.angle_gamma   90.00
#
_symmetry.space_group_name_H-M   'P 1'
#
loop_
_entity.id
_entity.type
_entity.pdbx_description
1 polymer ?
#
loop_
_entity_poly.entity_id
_entity_poly.type
_entity_poly.pdbx_seq_one_letter_code
_entity_poly.pdbx_strand_id
1 'polypeptide(L)'
;MADDGSRVPDSTSRAIASALFQDAGKAFQRGEYAAAADRFDAAFALYATLPDTQHDQARCLFGAGFALIPLGEYAAAAKRFDVAFALYATLPDTQHDQARCLHG
;
A
#
# COMPACT_ATOMS: atom_id res chain seq x y z
N MET A 1 13.47 -24.43 -26.99
CA MET A 1 13.73 -22.98 -27.08
C MET A 1 12.42 -22.30 -27.46
N ALA A 2 11.70 -21.79 -26.45
CA ALA A 2 10.64 -20.78 -26.53
C ALA A 2 9.94 -20.71 -25.16
N ASP A 3 10.53 -19.95 -24.24
CA ASP A 3 9.78 -19.30 -23.16
C ASP A 3 10.00 -17.80 -23.35
N ASP A 4 9.24 -17.25 -24.31
CA ASP A 4 9.20 -15.82 -24.63
C ASP A 4 8.15 -15.17 -23.71
N GLY A 5 8.45 -15.17 -22.41
CA GLY A 5 7.58 -14.62 -21.38
C GLY A 5 8.02 -13.22 -20.97
N SER A 6 7.43 -12.17 -21.56
CA SER A 6 6.89 -11.00 -20.83
C SER A 6 7.76 -10.26 -19.78
N ARG A 7 9.09 -10.36 -19.76
CA ARG A 7 9.92 -10.08 -18.56
C ARG A 7 10.38 -8.63 -18.30
N VAL A 8 9.71 -7.59 -18.79
CA VAL A 8 10.16 -6.18 -18.60
C VAL A 8 9.13 -5.17 -18.03
N PRO A 9 7.79 -5.36 -18.11
CA PRO A 9 6.86 -4.42 -17.49
C PRO A 9 6.79 -4.57 -15.95
N ASP A 10 6.88 -5.80 -15.43
CA ASP A 10 6.61 -6.07 -14.00
C ASP A 10 7.68 -5.50 -13.05
N SER A 11 8.96 -5.57 -13.44
CA SER A 11 10.06 -5.00 -12.64
C SER A 11 10.02 -3.48 -12.60
N THR A 12 9.63 -2.86 -13.71
CA THR A 12 9.50 -1.41 -13.83
C THR A 12 8.31 -0.92 -13.00
N SER A 13 7.15 -1.56 -13.14
CA SER A 13 5.97 -1.26 -12.32
C SER A 13 6.25 -1.44 -10.82
N ARG A 14 6.98 -2.50 -10.44
CA ARG A 14 7.39 -2.71 -9.04
C ARG A 14 8.30 -1.61 -8.52
N ALA A 15 9.27 -1.17 -9.32
CA ALA A 15 10.17 -0.08 -8.95
C ALA A 15 9.42 1.25 -8.79
N ILE A 16 8.50 1.56 -9.70
CA ILE A 16 7.66 2.77 -9.63
C ILE A 16 6.76 2.71 -8.40
N ALA A 17 6.10 1.58 -8.14
CA ALA A 17 5.25 1.40 -6.97
C ALA A 17 6.03 1.60 -5.66
N SER A 18 7.22 1.00 -5.57
CA SER A 18 8.10 1.19 -4.42
C SER A 18 8.53 2.65 -4.26
N ALA A 19 8.87 3.35 -5.35
CA ALA A 19 9.25 4.76 -5.30
C ALA A 19 8.10 5.63 -4.80
N LEU A 20 6.88 5.43 -5.32
CA LEU A 20 5.67 6.11 -4.87
C LEU A 20 5.41 5.87 -3.38
N PHE A 21 5.57 4.64 -2.89
CA PHE A 21 5.42 4.30 -1.48
C PHE A 21 6.43 5.06 -0.59
N GLN A 22 7.70 5.12 -0.99
CA GLN A 22 8.73 5.85 -0.25
C GLN A 22 8.44 7.36 -0.24
N ASP A 23 8.02 7.92 -1.37
CA ASP A 23 7.71 9.34 -1.48
C ASP A 23 6.43 9.71 -0.72
N ALA A 24 5.44 8.81 -0.65
CA ALA A 24 4.28 8.94 0.21
C ALA A 24 4.69 9.04 1.68
N GLY A 25 5.60 8.17 2.13
CA GLY A 25 6.17 8.22 3.48
C GLY A 25 6.85 9.56 3.76
N LYS A 26 7.68 10.08 2.84
CA LYS A 26 8.32 11.40 2.98
C LYS A 26 7.31 12.55 2.99
N ALA A 27 6.25 12.50 2.18
CA ALA A 27 5.17 13.48 2.20
C ALA A 27 4.45 13.48 3.55
N PHE A 28 4.14 12.29 4.08
CA PHE A 28 3.54 12.14 5.40
C PHE A 28 4.40 12.77 6.51
N GLN A 29 5.72 12.51 6.51
CA GLN A 29 6.63 13.09 7.50
C GLN A 29 6.72 14.63 7.40
N ARG A 30 6.41 15.22 6.25
CA ARG A 30 6.34 16.67 6.04
C ARG A 30 4.98 17.28 6.38
N GLY A 31 4.00 16.47 6.77
CA GLY A 31 2.62 16.91 7.01
C GLY A 31 1.78 17.10 5.75
N GLU A 32 2.29 16.68 4.59
CA GLU A 32 1.59 16.76 3.29
C GLU A 32 0.60 15.59 3.16
N TYR A 33 -0.35 15.49 4.08
CA TYR A 33 -1.14 14.28 4.30
C TYR A 33 -2.01 13.86 3.10
N ALA A 34 -2.70 14.81 2.44
CA ALA A 34 -3.48 14.51 1.24
C ALA A 34 -2.58 13.95 0.12
N ALA A 35 -1.42 14.59 -0.07
CA ALA A 35 -0.46 14.19 -1.08
C ALA A 35 0.20 12.83 -0.73
N ALA A 36 0.31 12.48 0.55
CA ALA A 36 0.75 11.17 0.99
C ALA A 36 -0.30 10.09 0.70
N ALA A 37 -1.58 10.35 1.01
CA ALA A 37 -2.68 9.43 0.72
C ALA A 37 -2.76 9.10 -0.78
N ASP A 38 -2.73 10.11 -1.65
CA ASP A 38 -2.76 9.94 -3.10
C ASP A 38 -1.59 9.07 -3.61
N ARG A 39 -0.38 9.27 -3.07
CA ARG A 39 0.81 8.50 -3.48
C ARG A 39 0.77 7.06 -2.98
N PHE A 40 0.26 6.82 -1.77
CA PHE A 40 0.02 5.47 -1.28
C PHE A 40 -1.02 4.75 -2.15
N ASP A 41 -2.08 5.44 -2.57
CA ASP A 41 -3.10 4.86 -3.48
C ASP A 41 -2.55 4.55 -4.86
N ALA A 42 -1.71 5.43 -5.41
CA ALA A 42 -1.03 5.17 -6.67
C ALA A 42 -0.07 3.96 -6.57
N ALA A 43 0.66 3.83 -5.47
CA ALA A 43 1.51 2.67 -5.21
C ALA A 43 0.68 1.37 -5.09
N PHE A 44 -0.43 1.41 -4.35
CA PHE A 44 -1.37 0.30 -4.23
C PHE A 44 -1.88 -0.16 -5.60
N ALA A 45 -2.34 0.78 -6.44
CA ALA A 45 -2.88 0.46 -7.76
C ALA A 45 -1.87 -0.29 -8.65
N LEU A 46 -0.58 0.10 -8.60
CA LEU A 46 0.48 -0.59 -9.32
C LEU A 46 0.82 -1.94 -8.70
N TYR A 47 0.91 -2.06 -7.37
CA TYR A 47 1.14 -3.35 -6.73
C TYR A 47 -0.01 -4.33 -7.02
N ALA A 48 -1.25 -3.86 -7.10
CA ALA A 48 -2.43 -4.67 -7.41
C ALA A 48 -2.41 -5.31 -8.81
N THR A 49 -1.63 -4.77 -9.76
CA THR A 49 -1.46 -5.39 -11.08
C THR A 49 -0.36 -6.44 -11.12
N LEU A 50 0.36 -6.65 -10.02
CA LEU A 50 1.54 -7.53 -9.95
C LEU A 50 1.26 -8.75 -9.06
N PRO A 51 1.79 -9.93 -9.43
CA PRO A 51 1.70 -11.12 -8.57
C PRO A 51 2.57 -10.97 -7.32
N ASP A 52 2.19 -11.67 -6.25
CA ASP A 52 2.94 -11.79 -4.99
C ASP A 52 3.28 -10.46 -4.29
N THR A 53 2.36 -9.49 -4.34
CA THR A 53 2.52 -8.15 -3.73
C THR A 53 1.51 -7.84 -2.64
N GLN A 54 0.73 -8.83 -2.17
CA GLN A 54 -0.36 -8.61 -1.20
C GLN A 54 0.13 -7.89 0.07
N HIS A 55 1.36 -8.19 0.50
CA HIS A 55 1.99 -7.53 1.65
C HIS A 55 2.24 -6.04 1.36
N ASP A 56 2.78 -5.69 0.19
CA ASP A 56 3.04 -4.29 -0.19
C ASP A 56 1.74 -3.51 -0.44
N GLN A 57 0.73 -4.16 -1.03
CA GLN A 57 -0.61 -3.59 -1.17
C GLN A 57 -1.21 -3.21 0.20
N ALA A 58 -1.12 -4.12 1.18
CA ALA A 58 -1.61 -3.87 2.53
C ALA A 58 -0.85 -2.72 3.21
N ARG A 59 0.47 -2.64 3.04
CA ARG A 59 1.28 -1.51 3.55
C ARG A 59 0.86 -0.18 2.94
N CYS A 60 0.56 -0.14 1.64
CA CYS A 60 0.09 1.07 0.96
C CYS A 60 -1.24 1.54 1.57
N LEU A 61 -2.22 0.64 1.68
CA LEU A 61 -3.52 0.96 2.27
C LEU A 61 -3.40 1.42 3.73
N PHE A 62 -2.58 0.73 4.52
CA PHE A 62 -2.32 1.10 5.90
C PHE A 62 -1.68 2.49 6.03
N GLY A 63 -0.69 2.80 5.18
CA GLY A 63 -0.09 4.14 5.11
C GLY A 63 -1.08 5.22 4.70
N ALA A 64 -1.95 4.93 3.73
CA ALA A 64 -2.99 5.85 3.30
C ALA A 64 -4.04 6.09 4.39
N GLY A 65 -4.43 5.05 5.13
CA GLY A 65 -5.31 5.15 6.29
C GLY A 65 -4.76 6.13 7.33
N PHE A 66 -3.48 5.99 7.68
CA PHE A 66 -2.83 6.95 8.58
C PHE A 66 -2.78 8.38 8.04
N ALA A 67 -2.57 8.56 6.73
CA ALA A 67 -2.57 9.88 6.11
C ALA A 67 -3.97 10.55 6.12
N LEU A 68 -5.04 9.78 6.16
CA LEU A 68 -6.42 10.29 6.19
C LEU A 68 -6.87 10.76 7.58
N ILE A 69 -6.30 10.20 8.66
CA ILE A 69 -6.61 10.59 10.05
C ILE A 69 -6.43 12.10 10.31
N PRO A 70 -5.27 12.73 10.02
CA PRO A 70 -5.08 14.16 10.26
C PRO A 70 -5.93 15.06 9.35
N LEU A 71 -6.49 14.52 8.26
CA LEU A 71 -7.44 15.21 7.39
C LEU A 71 -8.88 15.15 7.91
N GLY A 72 -9.13 14.38 8.99
CA GLY A 72 -10.47 14.15 9.53
C GLY A 72 -11.29 13.12 8.76
N GLU A 73 -10.69 12.41 7.80
CA GLU A 73 -11.35 11.43 6.94
C GLU A 73 -11.40 10.03 7.58
N TYR A 74 -11.87 9.96 8.83
CA TYR A 74 -11.83 8.74 9.64
C TYR A 74 -12.57 7.56 9.02
N ALA A 75 -13.72 7.81 8.39
CA ALA A 75 -14.50 6.76 7.73
C ALA A 75 -13.77 6.17 6.50
N ALA A 76 -12.99 6.99 5.79
CA ALA A 76 -12.15 6.51 4.70
C ALA A 76 -10.94 5.76 5.26
N ALA A 77 -10.30 6.27 6.32
CA ALA A 77 -9.18 5.62 7.00
C ALA A 77 -9.55 4.21 7.49
N ALA A 78 -10.68 4.06 8.18
CA ALA A 78 -11.17 2.77 8.67
C ALA A 78 -11.32 1.74 7.53
N LYS A 79 -11.92 2.15 6.41
CA LYS A 79 -12.02 1.27 5.22
C LYS A 79 -10.66 0.85 4.69
N ARG A 80 -9.64 1.73 4.72
CA ARG A 80 -8.28 1.36 4.29
C ARG A 80 -7.66 0.33 5.23
N PHE A 81 -7.84 0.48 6.54
CA PHE A 81 -7.36 -0.49 7.52
C PHE A 81 -8.06 -1.84 7.39
N ASP A 82 -9.37 -1.86 7.16
CA ASP A 82 -10.13 -3.10 6.95
C ASP A 82 -9.61 -3.89 5.73
N VAL A 83 -9.35 -3.19 4.62
CA VAL A 83 -8.81 -3.84 3.41
C VAL A 83 -7.36 -4.28 3.62
N ALA A 84 -6.54 -3.48 4.32
CA ALA A 84 -5.17 -3.88 4.67
C ALA A 84 -5.16 -5.14 5.56
N PHE A 85 -6.03 -5.19 6.56
CA PHE A 85 -6.22 -6.37 7.41
C PHE A 85 -6.59 -7.60 6.60
N ALA A 86 -7.58 -7.48 5.71
CA ALA A 86 -8.02 -8.59 4.86
C ALA A 86 -6.89 -9.12 3.98
N LEU A 87 -6.05 -8.24 3.42
CA LEU A 87 -4.88 -8.65 2.65
C LEU A 87 -3.84 -9.37 3.50
N TYR A 88 -3.48 -8.81 4.66
CA TYR A 88 -2.55 -9.47 5.57
C TYR A 88 -3.05 -10.84 6.03
N ALA A 89 -4.36 -10.99 6.28
CA ALA A 89 -4.97 -12.26 6.69
C ALA A 89 -4.83 -13.39 5.64
N THR A 90 -4.54 -13.06 4.38
CA THR A 90 -4.26 -14.06 3.34
C THR A 90 -2.82 -14.58 3.35
N LEU A 91 -1.94 -13.98 4.14
CA LEU A 91 -0.50 -14.27 4.18
C LEU A 91 -0.08 -14.94 5.49
N PRO A 92 0.88 -15.88 5.46
CA PRO A 92 1.46 -16.44 6.68
C PRO A 92 2.28 -15.39 7.44
N ASP A 93 2.44 -15.58 8.75
CA ASP A 93 3.32 -14.79 9.63
C ASP A 93 3.06 -13.26 9.67
N THR A 94 1.84 -12.81 9.33
CA THR A 94 1.45 -11.38 9.34
C THR A 94 0.60 -10.96 10.55
N GLN A 95 0.53 -11.78 11.60
CA GLN A 95 -0.38 -11.51 12.75
C GLN A 95 -0.10 -10.16 13.41
N HIS A 96 1.16 -9.72 13.43
CA HIS A 96 1.53 -8.40 13.93
C HIS A 96 0.95 -7.27 13.07
N ASP A 97 1.05 -7.38 11.74
CA ASP A 97 0.52 -6.37 10.83
C ASP A 97 -1.01 -6.33 10.82
N GLN A 98 -1.65 -7.49 10.97
CA GLN A 98 -3.09 -7.59 11.19
C GLN A 98 -3.51 -6.81 12.45
N ALA A 99 -2.82 -7.02 13.57
CA ALA A 99 -3.10 -6.31 14.81
C ALA A 99 -2.94 -4.79 14.66
N ARG A 100 -1.91 -4.33 13.91
CA ARG A 100 -1.72 -2.91 13.62
C ARG A 100 -2.90 -2.31 12.86
N CYS A 101 -3.49 -3.04 11.91
CA CYS A 101 -4.68 -2.58 11.19
C CYS A 101 -5.89 -2.41 12.11
N LEU A 102 -6.03 -3.24 13.15
CA LEU A 102 -7.12 -3.13 14.13
C LEU A 102 -6.93 -1.99 15.15
N HIS A 103 -5.72 -1.46 15.28
CA HIS A 103 -5.38 -0.36 16.19
C HIS A 103 -5.18 0.99 15.48
N GLY A 104 -5.30 1.02 14.15
CA GLY A 104 -5.13 2.21 13.31
C GLY A 104 -6.26 3.22 13.44
#